data_AF-A0A9X4QNR1-F1
#
_entry.id   AF-A0A9X4QNR1-F1
#
_cell.length_a   1.000
_cell.length_b   1.000
_cell.length_c   1.000
_cell.angle_alpha   90.00
_cell.angle_beta   90.00
_cell.angle_gamma   90.00
#
_symmetry.space_group_name_H-M   'P 1'
#
loop_
_entity.id
_entity.type
_entity.pdbx_description
1 polymer ?
#
loop_
_entity_poly.entity_id
_entity_poly.type
_entity_poly.pdbx_seq_one_letter_code
_entity_poly.pdbx_strand_id
1 'polypeptide(L)'
;MKPSTGTKVLWAELLPHEFKQRQEACPVVYLPLGLCEPHGQVSAFGLDTIKAEWLCEEAARREGGIVAPSMGYHIHEAGYHARWLEEEVGEENPHMTGIPPAVMLHLFLYQLRAFANAGFSTIVVVSGHSGGNQLDLRLAAEQFMKRVPVQVWVRSDPELVEGLYEGDHAGS
;
A
#
# COMPACT_ATOMS: atom_id res chain seq x y z
N MET A 1 22.34 -24.07 14.36
CA MET A 1 20.98 -23.53 14.59
C MET A 1 20.86 -22.27 13.77
N LYS A 2 19.93 -22.16 12.80
CA LYS A 2 19.71 -20.87 12.11
C LYS A 2 19.23 -19.86 13.18
N PRO A 3 19.74 -18.62 13.22
CA PRO A 3 19.22 -17.60 14.13
C PRO A 3 17.69 -17.47 13.96
N SER A 4 16.97 -17.22 15.04
CA SER A 4 15.56 -16.82 14.95
C SER A 4 15.48 -15.53 14.12
N THR A 5 14.55 -15.43 13.18
CA THR A 5 14.34 -14.22 12.35
C THR A 5 13.88 -12.99 13.14
N GLY A 6 13.73 -13.10 14.47
CA GLY A 6 13.23 -12.03 15.31
C GLY A 6 11.79 -11.63 14.97
N THR A 7 11.33 -10.55 15.60
CA THR A 7 10.01 -9.94 15.36
C THR A 7 10.01 -8.93 14.21
N LYS A 8 11.18 -8.63 13.63
CA LYS A 8 11.32 -7.65 12.55
C LYS A 8 10.65 -8.16 11.28
N VAL A 9 9.82 -7.30 10.69
CA VAL A 9 9.09 -7.60 9.45
C VAL A 9 9.37 -6.58 8.35
N LEU A 10 9.84 -5.39 8.72
CA LEU A 10 10.11 -4.30 7.79
C LEU A 10 11.39 -4.57 7.01
N TRP A 11 11.31 -4.53 5.68
CA TRP A 11 12.45 -4.68 4.78
C TRP A 11 13.61 -3.77 5.20
N ALA A 12 13.31 -2.50 5.49
CA ALA A 12 14.30 -1.48 5.84
C ALA A 12 15.12 -1.79 7.11
N GLU A 13 14.63 -2.68 7.98
CA GLU A 13 15.29 -3.03 9.26
C GLU A 13 15.99 -4.40 9.24
N LEU A 14 15.75 -5.19 8.20
CA LEU A 14 16.28 -6.54 8.06
C LEU A 14 17.74 -6.48 7.60
N LEU A 15 18.60 -7.21 8.31
CA LEU A 15 19.92 -7.55 7.82
C LEU A 15 19.81 -8.51 6.63
N PRO A 16 20.81 -8.58 5.73
CA PRO A 16 20.73 -9.42 4.54
C PRO A 16 20.42 -10.90 4.80
N HIS A 17 20.88 -11.46 5.92
CA HIS A 17 20.59 -12.85 6.29
C HIS A 17 19.17 -13.02 6.87
N GLU A 18 18.67 -12.04 7.63
CA GLU A 18 17.29 -12.02 8.14
C GLU A 18 16.30 -11.92 6.97
N PHE A 19 16.60 -11.04 6.00
CA PHE A 19 15.82 -10.88 4.76
C PHE A 19 15.69 -12.21 4.00
N LYS A 20 16.82 -12.85 3.68
CA LYS A 20 16.82 -14.13 2.95
C LYS A 20 16.07 -15.22 3.70
N GLN A 21 16.28 -15.32 5.02
CA GLN A 21 15.61 -16.34 5.83
C GLN A 21 14.09 -16.15 5.87
N ARG A 22 13.60 -14.92 6.03
CA ARG A 22 12.16 -14.62 6.00
C ARG A 22 11.56 -14.87 4.61
N GLN A 23 12.25 -14.44 3.55
CA GLN A 23 11.80 -14.65 2.17
C GLN A 23 11.76 -16.15 1.79
N GLU A 24 12.78 -16.93 2.18
CA GLU A 24 12.79 -18.39 1.98
C GLU A 24 11.63 -19.07 2.69
N ALA A 25 11.28 -18.61 3.90
CA ALA A 25 10.18 -19.17 4.68
C ALA A 25 8.79 -18.78 4.15
N CYS A 26 8.64 -17.53 3.70
CA CYS A 26 7.40 -17.00 3.17
C CYS A 26 7.72 -15.93 2.10
N PRO A 27 7.69 -16.29 0.80
CA PRO A 27 8.06 -15.40 -0.30
C PRO A 27 6.91 -14.43 -0.67
N VAL A 28 6.31 -13.83 0.34
CA VAL A 28 5.28 -12.78 0.27
C VAL A 28 5.91 -11.43 0.65
N VAL A 29 5.67 -10.41 -0.17
CA VAL A 29 5.95 -9.01 0.19
C VAL A 29 4.66 -8.23 0.33
N TYR A 30 4.57 -7.41 1.38
CA TYR A 30 3.46 -6.50 1.61
C TYR A 30 3.89 -5.08 1.23
N LEU A 31 3.13 -4.38 0.40
CA LEU A 31 3.35 -2.99 0.00
C LEU A 31 2.26 -2.11 0.60
N PRO A 32 2.59 -1.32 1.64
CA PRO A 32 1.71 -0.27 2.15
C PRO A 32 1.73 0.94 1.21
N LEU A 33 0.56 1.36 0.75
CA LEU A 33 0.34 2.60 0.00
C LEU A 33 -0.59 3.51 0.77
N GLY A 34 -0.41 4.82 0.64
CA GLY A 34 -1.29 5.82 1.23
C GLY A 34 -1.00 7.22 0.70
N LEU A 35 -1.64 8.21 1.32
CA LEU A 35 -1.54 9.61 0.97
C LEU A 35 -1.43 10.45 2.25
N CYS A 36 -0.80 11.63 2.17
CA CYS A 36 -1.04 12.69 3.13
C CYS A 36 -2.18 13.54 2.60
N GLU A 37 -3.33 13.54 3.28
CA GLU A 37 -4.51 14.33 2.91
C GLU A 37 -5.32 14.77 4.15
N PRO A 38 -6.18 15.79 4.03
CA PRO A 38 -7.08 16.16 5.12
C PRO A 38 -8.07 15.04 5.46
N HIS A 39 -8.13 14.67 6.74
CA HIS A 39 -9.07 13.67 7.28
C HIS A 39 -9.96 14.27 8.38
N GLY A 40 -10.20 15.58 8.34
CA GLY A 40 -10.82 16.34 9.42
C GLY A 40 -9.85 16.74 10.53
N GLN A 41 -10.32 17.55 11.48
CA GLN A 41 -9.49 18.24 12.48
C GLN A 41 -8.86 17.32 13.54
N VAL A 42 -9.39 16.10 13.70
CA VAL A 42 -8.96 15.15 14.74
C VAL A 42 -8.02 14.07 14.21
N SER A 43 -7.79 14.02 12.90
CA SER A 43 -7.03 12.97 12.24
C SER A 43 -5.75 13.53 11.62
N ALA A 44 -4.68 12.72 11.66
CA ALA A 44 -3.41 13.09 11.06
C ALA A 44 -3.48 13.03 9.54
N PHE A 45 -2.71 13.86 8.85
CA PHE A 45 -2.63 13.85 7.38
C PHE A 45 -2.25 12.49 6.82
N GLY A 46 -1.30 11.79 7.46
CA GLY A 46 -0.79 10.49 7.00
C GLY A 46 -1.62 9.28 7.43
N LEU A 47 -2.89 9.47 7.85
CA LEU A 47 -3.73 8.40 8.39
C LEU A 47 -3.78 7.18 7.45
N ASP A 48 -3.92 7.38 6.15
CA ASP A 48 -3.89 6.33 5.14
C ASP A 48 -2.65 5.45 5.23
N THR A 49 -1.47 6.07 5.24
CA THR A 49 -0.20 5.32 5.26
C THR A 49 -0.04 4.59 6.58
N ILE A 50 -0.39 5.23 7.70
CA ILE A 50 -0.27 4.66 9.05
C ILE A 50 -1.14 3.39 9.18
N LYS A 51 -2.39 3.42 8.71
CA LYS A 51 -3.28 2.25 8.72
C LYS A 51 -2.73 1.12 7.85
N ALA A 52 -2.35 1.44 6.62
CA ALA A 52 -1.83 0.45 5.67
C ALA A 52 -0.55 -0.22 6.19
N GLU A 53 0.35 0.55 6.80
CA GLU A 53 1.56 0.05 7.46
C GLU A 53 1.22 -0.93 8.57
N TRP A 54 0.34 -0.52 9.49
CA TRP A 54 -0.05 -1.34 10.64
C TRP A 54 -0.67 -2.67 10.18
N LEU A 55 -1.57 -2.64 9.20
CA LEU A 55 -2.20 -3.84 8.64
C LEU A 55 -1.17 -4.78 7.99
N CYS A 56 -0.24 -4.24 7.21
CA CYS A 56 0.82 -5.02 6.56
C CYS A 56 1.79 -5.62 7.59
N GLU A 57 2.19 -4.86 8.60
CA GLU A 57 3.04 -5.35 9.68
C GLU A 57 2.39 -6.47 10.47
N GLU A 58 1.13 -6.31 10.86
CA GLU A 58 0.40 -7.34 11.60
C GLU A 58 0.23 -8.62 10.78
N ALA A 59 -0.09 -8.50 9.49
CA ALA A 59 -0.14 -9.64 8.58
C ALA A 59 1.23 -10.34 8.49
N ALA A 60 2.31 -9.58 8.31
CA ALA A 60 3.66 -10.14 8.21
C ALA A 60 4.18 -10.76 9.52
N ARG A 61 3.73 -10.26 10.68
CA ARG A 61 4.05 -10.83 12.00
C ARG A 61 3.33 -12.15 12.23
N ARG A 62 2.08 -12.28 11.78
CA ARG A 62 1.22 -13.46 11.99
C ARG A 62 1.48 -14.57 10.96
N GLU A 63 1.55 -14.19 9.69
CA GLU A 63 1.59 -15.13 8.56
C GLU A 63 2.98 -15.22 7.89
N GLY A 64 3.92 -14.41 8.33
CA GLY A 64 5.25 -14.30 7.71
C GLY A 64 5.26 -13.40 6.48
N GLY A 65 6.43 -13.34 5.83
CA GLY A 65 6.72 -12.41 4.73
C GLY A 65 7.44 -11.15 5.21
N ILE A 66 7.52 -10.16 4.32
CA ILE A 66 8.31 -8.94 4.51
C ILE A 66 7.49 -7.72 4.08
N VAL A 67 7.47 -6.67 4.89
CA VAL A 67 6.82 -5.40 4.54
C VAL A 67 7.82 -4.51 3.82
N ALA A 68 7.50 -4.11 2.60
CA ALA A 68 8.28 -3.17 1.79
C ALA A 68 8.21 -1.75 2.38
N PRO A 69 9.14 -0.84 1.98
CA PRO A 69 9.01 0.57 2.33
C PRO A 69 7.68 1.15 1.85
N SER A 70 6.98 1.83 2.74
CA SER A 70 5.68 2.44 2.48
C SER A 70 5.78 3.65 1.56
N MET A 71 4.68 3.94 0.89
CA MET A 71 4.60 5.08 -0.01
C MET A 71 3.45 6.01 0.37
N GLY A 72 3.77 7.17 0.93
CA GLY A 72 2.81 8.21 1.30
C GLY A 72 2.55 9.25 0.22
N TYR A 73 2.60 8.87 -1.07
CA TYR A 73 2.20 9.70 -2.19
C TYR A 73 1.29 8.88 -3.10
N HIS A 74 0.13 9.45 -3.45
CA HIS A 74 -0.89 8.76 -4.22
C HIS A 74 -1.58 9.69 -5.22
N ILE A 75 -2.35 9.10 -6.13
CA ILE A 75 -3.28 9.81 -7.01
C ILE A 75 -4.42 10.40 -6.18
N HIS A 76 -4.61 11.72 -6.26
CA HIS A 76 -5.76 12.42 -5.69
C HIS A 76 -6.34 13.48 -6.65
N GLU A 77 -5.53 14.14 -7.46
CA GLU A 77 -6.01 15.27 -8.29
C GLU A 77 -6.70 14.83 -9.60
N ALA A 78 -7.31 13.64 -9.62
CA ALA A 78 -7.95 13.07 -10.80
C ALA A 78 -9.26 12.35 -10.45
N GLY A 79 -10.17 12.27 -11.43
CA GLY A 79 -11.42 11.51 -11.29
C GLY A 79 -12.31 12.02 -10.16
N TYR A 80 -12.78 11.11 -9.31
CA TYR A 80 -13.65 11.41 -8.17
C TYR A 80 -13.01 12.41 -7.19
N HIS A 81 -11.74 12.18 -6.85
CA HIS A 81 -11.02 12.97 -5.86
C HIS A 81 -10.79 14.43 -6.29
N ALA A 82 -10.67 14.71 -7.59
CA ALA A 82 -10.58 16.08 -8.10
C ALA A 82 -11.87 16.88 -7.81
N ARG A 83 -13.04 16.25 -7.92
CA ARG A 83 -14.32 16.89 -7.60
C ARG A 83 -14.49 17.12 -6.11
N TRP A 84 -14.17 16.10 -5.32
CA TRP A 84 -14.20 16.21 -3.85
C TRP A 84 -13.32 17.38 -3.37
N LEU A 85 -12.14 17.56 -3.96
CA LEU A 85 -11.26 18.68 -3.64
C LEU A 85 -11.94 20.04 -3.87
N GLU A 86 -12.60 20.20 -5.03
CA GLU A 86 -13.30 21.43 -5.38
C GLU A 86 -14.50 21.69 -4.46
N GLU A 87 -15.23 20.65 -4.09
CA GLU A 87 -16.45 20.73 -3.28
C GLU A 87 -16.16 20.98 -1.79
N GLU A 88 -15.17 20.29 -1.21
CA GLU A 88 -14.91 20.28 0.23
C GLU A 88 -13.76 21.21 0.65
N VAL A 89 -12.77 21.43 -0.22
CA VAL A 89 -11.59 22.27 0.07
C VAL A 89 -11.65 23.61 -0.68
N GLY A 90 -12.22 23.64 -1.88
CA GLY A 90 -12.32 24.85 -2.70
C GLY A 90 -10.96 25.40 -3.12
N GLU A 91 -10.72 26.70 -2.89
CA GLU A 91 -9.45 27.36 -3.25
C GLU A 91 -8.36 27.25 -2.16
N GLU A 92 -8.64 26.61 -1.02
CA GLU A 92 -7.66 26.42 0.05
C GLU A 92 -6.62 25.37 -0.34
N ASN A 93 -5.36 25.56 0.08
CA ASN A 93 -4.33 24.57 -0.18
C ASN A 93 -4.58 23.33 0.71
N PRO A 94 -4.83 22.13 0.13
CA PRO A 94 -5.18 20.95 0.90
C PRO A 94 -3.96 20.30 1.60
N HIS A 95 -2.75 20.81 1.41
CA HIS A 95 -1.50 20.30 2.00
C HIS A 95 -1.25 18.81 1.73
N MET A 96 -1.56 18.36 0.52
CA MET A 96 -1.52 16.94 0.14
C MET A 96 -0.20 16.51 -0.49
N THR A 97 0.03 15.20 -0.50
CA THR A 97 1.11 14.55 -1.27
C THR A 97 0.59 13.89 -2.55
N GLY A 98 -0.34 14.57 -3.23
CA GLY A 98 -0.93 14.12 -4.50
C GLY A 98 0.10 14.05 -5.62
N ILE A 99 0.02 13.00 -6.45
CA ILE A 99 0.86 12.84 -7.66
C ILE A 99 0.03 12.43 -8.88
N PRO A 100 0.46 12.78 -10.12
CA PRO A 100 -0.29 12.45 -11.33
C PRO A 100 -0.46 10.93 -11.55
N PRO A 101 -1.60 10.48 -12.12
CA PRO A 101 -1.85 9.07 -12.41
C PRO A 101 -0.73 8.36 -13.18
N ALA A 102 -0.20 9.01 -14.22
CA ALA A 102 0.87 8.44 -15.03
C ALA A 102 2.18 8.22 -14.24
N VAL A 103 2.47 9.06 -13.24
CA VAL A 103 3.65 8.92 -12.39
C VAL A 103 3.43 7.76 -11.41
N MET A 104 2.28 7.75 -10.72
CA MET A 104 1.96 6.71 -9.74
C MET A 104 1.88 5.32 -10.39
N LEU A 105 1.15 5.16 -11.49
CA LEU A 105 0.97 3.87 -12.13
C LEU A 105 2.28 3.30 -12.70
N HIS A 106 3.15 4.16 -13.25
CA HIS A 106 4.48 3.71 -13.67
C HIS A 106 5.32 3.30 -12.47
N LEU A 107 5.36 4.11 -11.41
CA LEU A 107 6.12 3.76 -10.21
C LEU A 107 5.62 2.45 -9.58
N PHE A 108 4.31 2.26 -9.51
CA PHE A 108 3.69 1.03 -9.04
C PHE A 108 4.19 -0.19 -9.83
N LEU A 109 4.18 -0.13 -11.16
CA LEU A 109 4.73 -1.22 -12.00
C LEU A 109 6.22 -1.47 -11.74
N TYR A 110 7.01 -0.42 -11.46
CA TYR A 110 8.42 -0.57 -11.10
C TYR A 110 8.62 -1.15 -9.69
N GLN A 111 7.74 -0.86 -8.73
CA GLN A 111 7.72 -1.53 -7.42
C GLN A 111 7.42 -3.02 -7.58
N LEU A 112 6.37 -3.37 -8.33
CA LEU A 112 6.03 -4.78 -8.63
C LEU A 112 7.21 -5.51 -9.29
N ARG A 113 7.87 -4.87 -10.27
CA ARG A 113 9.08 -5.38 -10.91
C ARG A 113 10.23 -5.56 -9.92
N ALA A 114 10.46 -4.60 -9.04
CA ALA A 114 11.51 -4.70 -8.03
C ALA A 114 11.28 -5.90 -7.10
N PHE A 115 10.04 -6.13 -6.68
CA PHE A 115 9.68 -7.29 -5.86
C PHE A 115 9.84 -8.63 -6.58
N ALA A 116 9.35 -8.72 -7.82
CA ALA A 116 9.54 -9.92 -8.63
C ALA A 116 11.03 -10.22 -8.85
N ASN A 117 11.84 -9.19 -9.16
CA ASN A 117 13.30 -9.34 -9.31
C ASN A 117 14.00 -9.72 -8.00
N ALA A 118 13.47 -9.28 -6.86
CA ALA A 118 13.98 -9.65 -5.56
C ALA A 118 13.65 -11.10 -5.18
N GLY A 119 12.80 -11.81 -5.94
CA GLY A 119 12.48 -13.21 -5.74
C GLY A 119 11.18 -13.47 -4.97
N PHE A 120 10.33 -12.46 -4.77
CA PHE A 120 8.99 -12.69 -4.20
C PHE A 120 8.08 -13.36 -5.22
N SER A 121 7.28 -14.32 -4.75
CA SER A 121 6.28 -15.03 -5.56
C SER A 121 4.88 -14.43 -5.45
N THR A 122 4.63 -13.68 -4.36
CA THR A 122 3.35 -13.03 -4.07
C THR A 122 3.60 -11.62 -3.56
N ILE A 123 2.82 -10.66 -4.06
CA ILE A 123 2.83 -9.26 -3.67
C ILE A 123 1.43 -8.90 -3.18
N VAL A 124 1.33 -8.47 -1.93
CA VAL A 124 0.10 -8.00 -1.29
C VAL A 124 0.19 -6.49 -1.18
N VAL A 125 -0.70 -5.78 -1.86
CA VAL A 125 -0.74 -4.31 -1.86
C VAL A 125 -1.96 -3.88 -1.06
N VAL A 126 -1.74 -3.05 -0.05
CA VAL A 126 -2.80 -2.46 0.77
C VAL A 126 -2.72 -0.95 0.62
N SER A 127 -3.77 -0.36 0.06
CA SER A 127 -3.90 1.10 -0.02
C SER A 127 -4.77 1.62 1.13
N GLY A 128 -4.23 2.51 1.96
CA GLY A 128 -5.04 3.28 2.91
C GLY A 128 -5.89 4.34 2.22
N HIS A 129 -5.50 4.74 1.00
CA HIS A 129 -6.21 5.71 0.19
C HIS A 129 -7.20 4.99 -0.74
N SER A 130 -8.51 5.21 -0.53
CA SER A 130 -9.59 4.57 -1.29
C SER A 130 -10.15 5.50 -2.38
N GLY A 131 -11.39 5.33 -2.85
CA GLY A 131 -12.01 6.27 -3.82
C GLY A 131 -11.85 5.93 -5.31
N GLY A 132 -11.44 4.70 -5.63
CA GLY A 132 -11.45 4.15 -7.00
C GLY A 132 -10.06 3.82 -7.53
N ASN A 133 -9.03 4.45 -6.97
CA ASN A 133 -7.62 4.21 -7.26
C ASN A 133 -7.21 2.72 -7.22
N GLN A 134 -7.77 1.96 -6.29
CA GLN A 134 -7.53 0.53 -6.15
C GLN A 134 -7.98 -0.29 -7.37
N LEU A 135 -8.93 0.21 -8.17
CA LEU A 135 -9.36 -0.41 -9.42
C LEU A 135 -8.28 -0.30 -10.50
N ASP A 136 -7.70 0.89 -10.65
CA ASP A 136 -6.61 1.14 -11.60
C ASP A 136 -5.33 0.37 -11.21
N LEU A 137 -5.02 0.32 -9.91
CA LEU A 137 -3.93 -0.50 -9.40
C LEU A 137 -4.15 -1.99 -9.68
N ARG A 138 -5.38 -2.50 -9.53
CA ARG A 138 -5.72 -3.88 -9.91
C ARG A 138 -5.56 -4.13 -11.40
N LEU A 139 -6.05 -3.22 -12.24
CA LEU A 139 -5.88 -3.34 -13.68
C LEU A 139 -4.39 -3.37 -14.07
N ALA A 140 -3.57 -2.47 -13.49
CA ALA A 140 -2.12 -2.45 -13.71
C ALA A 140 -1.46 -3.76 -13.26
N ALA A 141 -1.82 -4.26 -12.07
CA ALA A 141 -1.35 -5.53 -11.54
C ALA A 141 -1.73 -6.72 -12.44
N GLU A 142 -2.96 -6.78 -12.94
CA GLU A 142 -3.42 -7.79 -13.89
C GLU A 142 -2.60 -7.77 -15.19
N GLN A 143 -2.32 -6.59 -15.74
CA GLN A 143 -1.47 -6.48 -16.94
C GLN A 143 -0.02 -6.88 -16.66
N PHE A 144 0.47 -6.63 -15.45
CA PHE A 144 1.80 -7.03 -15.01
C PHE A 144 1.91 -8.56 -14.90
N MET A 145 0.95 -9.20 -14.24
CA MET A 145 0.91 -10.66 -14.04
C MET A 145 0.84 -11.46 -15.35
N LYS A 146 0.32 -10.88 -16.44
CA LYS A 146 0.35 -11.51 -17.78
C LYS A 146 1.77 -11.70 -18.34
N ARG A 147 2.74 -10.95 -17.83
CA ARG A 147 4.12 -10.89 -18.35
C ARG A 147 5.16 -11.39 -17.35
N VAL A 148 4.82 -11.40 -16.07
CA VAL A 148 5.73 -11.74 -14.98
C VAL A 148 5.05 -12.80 -14.11
N PRO A 149 5.69 -13.96 -13.85
CA PRO A 149 5.11 -15.06 -13.09
C PRO A 149 5.12 -14.76 -11.58
N VAL A 150 4.30 -13.79 -11.15
CA VAL A 150 4.08 -13.39 -9.77
C VAL A 150 2.58 -13.30 -9.51
N GLN A 151 2.15 -13.53 -8.27
CA GLN A 151 0.79 -13.23 -7.85
C GLN A 151 0.75 -11.84 -7.23
N VAL A 152 -0.21 -11.01 -7.64
CA VAL A 152 -0.40 -9.66 -7.09
C VAL A 152 -1.84 -9.54 -6.62
N TRP A 153 -2.01 -9.24 -5.34
CA TRP A 153 -3.30 -8.96 -4.73
C TRP A 153 -3.33 -7.52 -4.26
N VAL A 154 -4.37 -6.78 -4.63
CA VAL A 154 -4.49 -5.34 -4.34
C VAL A 154 -5.86 -5.06 -3.74
N ARG A 155 -5.88 -4.42 -2.57
CA ARG A 155 -7.09 -3.93 -1.90
C ARG A 155 -6.85 -2.58 -1.25
N SER A 156 -7.91 -1.79 -1.13
CA SER A 156 -7.92 -0.68 -0.17
C SER A 156 -8.37 -1.17 1.21
N ASP A 157 -7.98 -0.49 2.29
CA ASP A 157 -8.32 -0.88 3.65
C ASP A 157 -9.83 -1.03 3.94
N PRO A 158 -10.77 -0.25 3.34
CA PRO A 158 -12.21 -0.47 3.63
C PRO A 158 -12.72 -1.77 3.00
N GLU A 159 -12.10 -2.26 1.92
CA GLU A 159 -12.49 -3.52 1.27
C GLU A 159 -12.12 -4.74 2.14
N LEU A 160 -11.22 -4.57 3.12
CA LEU A 160 -10.82 -5.64 4.03
C LEU A 160 -11.86 -5.91 5.11
N VAL A 161 -12.76 -4.95 5.33
CA VAL A 161 -13.76 -4.96 6.39
C VAL A 161 -15.19 -4.77 5.85
N GLU A 162 -15.37 -4.86 4.54
CA GLU A 162 -16.66 -4.71 3.87
C GLU A 162 -17.70 -5.67 4.47
N GLY A 163 -18.84 -5.12 4.90
CA GLY A 163 -19.92 -5.87 5.53
C GLY A 163 -19.72 -6.21 7.02
N LEU A 164 -18.61 -5.79 7.63
CA LEU A 164 -18.35 -5.96 9.07
C LEU A 164 -18.54 -4.66 9.86
N TYR A 165 -18.19 -3.52 9.26
CA TYR A 165 -18.29 -2.20 9.88
C TYR A 165 -18.87 -1.18 8.89
N GLU A 166 -19.56 -0.18 9.41
CA GLU A 166 -20.01 1.00 8.67
C GLU A 166 -19.07 2.18 9.01
N GLY A 167 -18.67 2.96 8.01
CA GLY A 167 -17.83 4.15 8.15
C GLY A 167 -17.12 4.53 6.86
N ASP A 168 -16.56 5.74 6.82
CA ASP A 168 -15.71 6.19 5.71
C ASP A 168 -14.22 5.83 5.89
N HIS A 169 -13.39 6.15 4.90
CA HIS A 169 -11.94 5.88 4.94
C HIS A 169 -11.19 6.72 6.00
N ALA A 170 -11.78 7.81 6.50
CA ALA A 170 -11.24 8.65 7.57
C ALA A 170 -11.70 8.19 8.98
N GLY A 171 -12.59 7.20 9.06
CA GLY A 171 -13.15 6.70 10.32
C GLY A 171 -14.36 7.50 10.83
N SER A 172 -15.04 8.23 9.95
CA SER A 172 -16.30 8.95 10.23
C SER A 172 -17.54 8.07 10.08
#